data_AF-A0A948YTU9-F1
#
_entry.id   AF-A0A948YTU9-F1
#
_cell.length_a   1.000
_cell.length_b   1.000
_cell.length_c   1.000
_cell.angle_alpha   90.00
_cell.angle_beta   90.00
_cell.angle_gamma   90.00
#
_symmetry.space_group_name_H-M   'P 1'
#
loop_
_entity.id
_entity.type
_entity.pdbx_description
1 polymer ?
#
loop_
_entity_poly.entity_id
_entity_poly.type
_entity_poly.pdbx_seq_one_letter_code
_entity_poly.pdbx_strand_id
1 'polypeptide(L)'
;MKTHIDYQTIDYQGNPAFVLVPWDDFKRIRSLLEGDKIHSMGIPQAVVEAHILRAIPMIRAWRDHIGITQRELAARIGVSQAAVAKLEKPNARPRRATLEKIAEALGISIENLDV
;
A
#
# COMPACT_ATOMS: atom_id res chain seq x y z
N MET A 1 -1.38 -10.78 24.26
CA MET A 1 -0.15 -11.59 24.51
C MET A 1 0.95 -11.08 23.60
N LYS A 2 2.12 -10.72 24.14
CA LYS A 2 3.31 -10.46 23.30
C LYS A 2 3.88 -11.82 22.92
N THR A 3 3.73 -12.20 21.66
CA THR A 3 4.34 -13.44 21.16
C THR A 3 5.85 -13.19 21.06
N HIS A 4 6.61 -13.74 22.01
CA HIS A 4 8.07 -13.65 21.98
C HIS A 4 8.58 -14.60 20.89
N ILE A 5 9.33 -14.07 19.93
CA ILE A 5 10.10 -14.90 18.99
C ILE A 5 11.41 -15.19 19.69
N ASP A 6 11.74 -16.47 19.89
CA ASP A 6 13.08 -16.84 20.34
C ASP A 6 14.06 -16.63 19.19
N TYR A 7 15.16 -15.92 19.41
CA TYR A 7 16.13 -15.63 18.36
C TYR A 7 17.54 -15.46 18.92
N GLN A 8 18.53 -15.73 18.07
CA GLN A 8 19.94 -15.52 18.36
C GLN A 8 20.54 -14.59 17.32
N THR A 9 21.44 -13.70 17.75
CA THR A 9 22.13 -12.77 16.85
C THR A 9 23.54 -13.27 16.57
N ILE A 10 24.00 -13.10 15.32
CA ILE A 10 25.39 -13.32 14.91
C ILE A 10 25.99 -11.95 14.59
N ASP A 11 27.03 -11.58 15.33
CA ASP A 11 27.74 -10.31 15.15
C ASP A 11 28.88 -10.42 14.14
N TYR A 12 29.11 -9.34 13.40
CA TYR A 12 30.27 -9.14 12.55
C TYR A 12 30.90 -7.77 12.88
N GLN A 13 32.17 -7.77 13.30
CA GLN A 13 32.89 -6.57 13.72
C GLN A 13 32.17 -5.77 14.83
N GLY A 14 31.53 -6.48 15.77
CA GLY A 14 30.80 -5.85 16.88
C GLY A 14 29.42 -5.31 16.51
N ASN A 15 28.96 -5.52 15.28
CA ASN A 15 27.62 -5.14 14.84
C ASN A 15 26.79 -6.39 14.51
N PRO A 16 25.51 -6.47 14.94
CA PRO A 16 24.58 -7.49 14.52
C PRO A 16 24.52 -7.59 12.99
N ALA A 17 24.93 -8.73 12.45
CA ALA A 17 24.91 -8.97 11.00
C ALA A 17 23.79 -9.92 10.59
N PHE A 18 23.46 -10.90 11.42
CA PHE A 18 22.40 -11.88 11.14
C PHE A 18 21.58 -12.21 12.38
N VAL A 19 20.33 -12.62 12.17
CA VAL A 19 19.45 -13.14 13.22
C VAL A 19 18.99 -14.55 12.84
N LEU A 20 19.23 -15.51 13.73
CA LEU A 20 18.75 -16.88 13.68
C LEU A 20 17.42 -16.96 14.42
N VAL A 21 16.41 -17.52 13.79
CA VAL A 21 15.10 -17.79 14.40
C VAL A 21 14.72 -19.26 14.19
N PRO A 22 13.95 -19.89 15.09
CA PRO A 22 13.38 -21.21 14.88
C PRO A 22 12.63 -21.31 13.55
N TRP A 23 12.69 -22.48 12.92
CA TRP A 23 12.14 -22.68 11.58
C TRP A 23 10.64 -22.33 11.46
N ASP A 24 9.84 -22.67 12.47
CA ASP A 24 8.40 -22.36 12.46
C ASP A 24 8.13 -20.86 12.60
N ASP A 25 8.93 -20.14 13.38
CA ASP A 25 8.87 -18.68 13.46
C ASP A 25 9.34 -18.03 12.16
N PHE A 26 10.41 -18.54 11.54
CA PHE A 26 10.84 -18.09 10.21
C PHE A 26 9.71 -18.23 9.21
N LYS A 27 9.07 -19.41 9.11
CA LYS A 27 7.93 -19.61 8.20
C LYS A 27 6.79 -18.62 8.44
N ARG A 28 6.51 -18.27 9.70
CA ARG A 28 5.45 -17.31 10.06
C ARG A 28 5.78 -15.90 9.58
N ILE A 29 7.04 -15.47 9.71
CA ILE A 29 7.45 -14.11 9.36
C ILE A 29 8.00 -13.99 7.93
N ARG A 30 8.28 -15.11 7.25
CA ARG A 30 8.87 -15.14 5.92
C ARG A 30 8.07 -14.32 4.91
N SER A 31 6.74 -14.47 4.89
CA SER A 31 5.86 -13.68 4.03
C SER A 31 5.88 -12.19 4.33
N LEU A 32 6.23 -11.82 5.57
CA LEU A 32 6.40 -10.44 6.00
C LEU A 32 7.73 -9.87 5.53
N LEU A 33 8.80 -10.67 5.64
CA LEU A 33 10.16 -10.31 5.22
C LEU A 33 10.31 -10.24 3.70
N GLU A 34 9.57 -11.07 2.96
CA GLU A 34 9.56 -11.11 1.50
C GLU A 34 8.89 -9.88 0.86
N GLY A 35 8.43 -8.89 1.66
CA GLY A 35 8.17 -7.51 1.23
C GLY A 35 6.99 -7.25 0.29
N ASP A 36 6.53 -8.24 -0.47
CA ASP A 36 5.61 -7.99 -1.58
C ASP A 36 4.12 -8.19 -1.24
N LYS A 37 3.77 -8.73 -0.06
CA LYS A 37 2.37 -9.09 0.22
C LYS A 37 1.68 -8.30 1.33
N ILE A 38 2.39 -7.79 2.34
CA ILE A 38 1.72 -7.06 3.43
C ILE A 38 1.16 -5.72 2.95
N HIS A 39 1.89 -4.98 2.11
CA HIS A 39 1.40 -3.70 1.59
C HIS A 39 0.24 -3.84 0.60
N SER A 40 0.03 -5.03 0.02
CA SER A 40 -1.08 -5.27 -0.92
C SER A 40 -2.42 -5.56 -0.24
N MET A 41 -2.41 -6.02 1.01
CA MET A 41 -3.59 -6.62 1.65
C MET A 41 -4.30 -5.69 2.65
N GLY A 42 -3.69 -4.58 3.05
CA GLY A 42 -4.29 -3.62 3.98
C GLY A 42 -4.22 -2.17 3.49
N ILE A 43 -5.21 -1.36 3.87
CA ILE A 43 -5.22 0.08 3.61
C ILE A 43 -4.37 0.78 4.70
N PRO A 44 -3.34 1.56 4.34
CA PRO A 44 -2.52 2.30 5.30
C PRO A 44 -3.38 3.23 6.16
N GLN A 45 -3.05 3.35 7.45
CA GLN A 45 -3.79 4.21 8.38
C GLN A 45 -3.92 5.66 7.86
N ALA A 46 -2.85 6.21 7.27
CA ALA A 46 -2.87 7.56 6.69
C ALA A 46 -3.92 7.74 5.58
N VAL A 47 -4.13 6.69 4.76
CA VAL A 47 -5.15 6.67 3.70
C VAL A 47 -6.55 6.59 4.32
N VAL A 48 -6.74 5.74 5.33
CA VAL A 48 -8.00 5.63 6.08
C VAL A 48 -8.36 6.96 6.75
N GLU A 49 -7.43 7.59 7.45
CA GLU A 49 -7.64 8.90 8.09
C GLU A 49 -7.97 9.99 7.07
N ALA A 50 -7.26 10.03 5.95
CA ALA A 50 -7.55 10.97 4.87
C ALA A 50 -8.98 10.79 4.36
N HIS A 51 -9.38 9.55 4.12
CA HIS A 51 -10.69 9.25 3.56
C HIS A 51 -11.82 9.49 4.56
N ILE A 52 -11.73 8.90 5.75
CA ILE A 52 -12.80 8.90 6.76
C ILE A 52 -12.87 10.22 7.52
N LEU A 53 -11.74 10.77 7.97
CA LEU A 53 -11.73 11.95 8.85
C LEU A 53 -11.74 13.27 8.07
N ARG A 54 -11.18 13.27 6.85
CA ARG A 54 -11.03 14.49 6.03
C ARG A 54 -11.88 14.47 4.75
N ALA A 55 -12.71 13.44 4.56
CA ALA A 55 -13.55 13.26 3.37
C ALA A 55 -12.76 13.35 2.05
N ILE A 56 -11.49 12.95 2.06
CA ILE A 56 -10.66 12.93 0.86
C ILE A 56 -11.04 11.71 0.02
N PRO A 57 -11.35 11.86 -1.28
CA PRO A 57 -11.73 10.73 -2.12
C PRO A 57 -10.66 9.62 -2.14
N MET A 58 -11.07 8.35 -2.11
CA MET A 58 -10.17 7.21 -1.89
C MET A 58 -8.99 7.17 -2.88
N ILE A 59 -9.26 7.41 -4.17
CA ILE A 59 -8.24 7.47 -5.23
C ILE A 59 -7.20 8.56 -4.92
N ARG A 60 -7.65 9.73 -4.46
CA ARG A 60 -6.76 10.83 -4.08
C ARG A 60 -5.96 10.50 -2.83
N ALA A 61 -6.59 9.91 -1.82
CA ALA A 61 -5.92 9.53 -0.57
C ALA A 61 -4.74 8.58 -0.84
N TRP A 62 -4.94 7.57 -1.69
CA TRP A 62 -3.87 6.67 -2.13
C TRP A 62 -2.80 7.38 -2.97
N ARG A 63 -3.22 8.22 -3.92
CA ARG A 63 -2.30 8.98 -4.76
C ARG A 63 -1.37 9.86 -3.92
N ASP A 64 -1.93 10.59 -2.95
CA ASP A 64 -1.21 11.46 -2.04
C ASP A 64 -0.29 10.63 -1.11
N HIS A 65 -0.72 9.44 -0.67
CA HIS A 65 0.09 8.53 0.16
C HIS A 65 1.32 7.98 -0.59
N ILE A 66 1.15 7.62 -1.87
CA ILE A 66 2.24 7.12 -2.74
C ILE A 66 3.12 8.29 -3.25
N GLY A 67 2.69 9.53 -3.03
CA GLY A 67 3.49 10.73 -3.31
C GLY A 67 3.55 11.14 -4.78
N ILE A 68 2.55 10.79 -5.58
CA ILE A 68 2.51 11.16 -7.02
C ILE A 68 1.47 12.24 -7.30
N THR A 69 1.70 13.01 -8.35
CA THR A 69 0.79 14.04 -8.85
C THR A 69 -0.34 13.46 -9.70
N GLN A 70 -1.42 14.22 -9.88
CA GLN A 70 -2.51 13.82 -10.79
C GLN A 70 -2.03 13.62 -12.24
N ARG A 71 -1.02 14.38 -12.67
CA ARG A 71 -0.42 14.26 -14.00
C ARG A 71 0.35 12.95 -14.15
N GLU A 72 1.09 12.54 -13.13
CA GLU A 72 1.81 11.26 -13.12
C GLU A 72 0.84 10.08 -13.10
N LEU A 73 -0.21 10.13 -12.27
CA LEU A 73 -1.25 9.11 -12.30
C LEU A 73 -1.93 9.04 -13.67
N ALA A 74 -2.23 10.19 -14.28
CA ALA A 74 -2.83 10.27 -15.61
C ALA A 74 -1.94 9.64 -16.68
N ALA A 75 -0.63 9.90 -16.62
CA ALA A 75 0.36 9.29 -17.51
C ALA A 75 0.42 7.76 -17.34
N ARG A 76 0.36 7.25 -16.10
CA ARG A 76 0.38 5.80 -15.82
C ARG A 76 -0.86 5.08 -16.37
N ILE A 77 -2.04 5.68 -16.29
CA ILE A 77 -3.29 5.05 -16.76
C ILE A 77 -3.70 5.45 -18.19
N GLY A 78 -2.90 6.30 -18.86
CA GLY A 78 -3.12 6.72 -20.25
C GLY A 78 -4.31 7.65 -20.47
N VAL A 79 -4.56 8.59 -19.55
CA VAL A 79 -5.66 9.58 -19.65
C VAL A 79 -5.16 11.02 -19.45
N SER A 80 -6.04 12.01 -19.57
CA SER A 80 -5.70 13.40 -19.28
C SER A 80 -5.69 13.68 -17.77
N GLN A 81 -4.91 14.67 -17.32
CA GLN A 81 -4.92 15.10 -15.92
C GLN A 81 -6.32 15.57 -15.47
N ALA A 82 -7.09 16.19 -16.36
CA ALA A 82 -8.48 16.58 -16.09
C ALA A 82 -9.40 15.36 -15.86
N ALA A 83 -9.15 14.23 -16.53
CA ALA A 83 -9.86 12.99 -16.28
C ALA A 83 -9.57 12.45 -14.87
N VAL A 84 -8.29 12.44 -14.45
CA VAL A 84 -7.93 12.09 -13.07
C VAL A 84 -8.58 13.03 -12.05
N ALA A 85 -8.57 14.34 -12.30
CA ALA A 85 -9.24 15.30 -11.42
C ALA A 85 -10.75 15.05 -11.30
N LYS A 86 -11.40 14.54 -12.36
CA LYS A 86 -12.81 14.12 -12.33
C LYS A 86 -13.03 12.83 -11.53
N LEU A 87 -12.09 11.88 -11.62
CA LEU A 87 -12.09 10.62 -10.86
C LEU A 87 -11.84 10.85 -9.36
N GLU A 88 -11.13 11.92 -9.00
CA GLU A 88 -10.84 12.32 -7.62
C GLU A 88 -11.91 13.25 -7.00
N LYS A 89 -13.11 13.34 -7.59
CA LYS A 89 -14.23 14.09 -6.98
C LYS A 89 -14.97 13.23 -5.95
N PRO A 90 -15.52 13.81 -4.87
CA PRO A 90 -16.26 13.07 -3.84
C PRO A 90 -17.39 12.17 -4.36
N ASN A 91 -18.05 12.55 -5.45
CA ASN A 91 -19.17 11.79 -6.04
C ASN A 91 -18.78 11.04 -7.33
N ALA A 92 -17.48 10.87 -7.58
CA ALA A 92 -17.03 10.10 -8.74
C ALA A 92 -17.42 8.62 -8.55
N ARG A 93 -18.02 8.03 -9.59
CA ARG A 93 -18.30 6.60 -9.67
C ARG A 93 -17.60 6.02 -10.90
N PRO A 94 -16.28 5.78 -10.84
CA PRO A 94 -15.55 5.18 -11.95
C PRO A 94 -16.08 3.77 -12.23
N ARG A 95 -16.01 3.34 -13.49
CA ARG A 95 -16.30 1.94 -13.83
C ARG A 95 -15.23 1.04 -13.23
N ARG A 96 -15.58 -0.21 -12.93
CA ARG A 96 -14.64 -1.22 -12.44
C ARG A 96 -13.35 -1.28 -13.27
N ALA A 97 -13.45 -1.33 -14.60
CA ALA A 97 -12.30 -1.33 -15.50
C ALA A 97 -11.38 -0.09 -15.35
N THR A 98 -11.91 1.05 -14.90
CA THR A 98 -11.10 2.23 -14.58
C THR A 98 -10.43 2.09 -13.22
N LEU A 99 -11.14 1.53 -12.23
CA LEU A 99 -10.56 1.23 -10.92
C LEU A 99 -9.42 0.21 -11.02
N GLU A 100 -9.55 -0.81 -11.87
CA GLU A 100 -8.50 -1.81 -12.11
C GLU A 100 -7.22 -1.15 -12.63
N LYS A 101 -7.33 -0.26 -13.63
CA LYS A 101 -6.18 0.51 -14.14
C LYS A 101 -5.54 1.41 -13.09
N ILE A 102 -6.36 2.04 -12.25
CA ILE A 102 -5.86 2.91 -11.17
C ILE A 102 -5.15 2.08 -10.10
N ALA A 103 -5.75 0.96 -9.69
CA ALA A 103 -5.17 0.05 -8.71
C ALA A 103 -3.81 -0.48 -9.19
N GLU A 104 -3.72 -0.91 -10.45
CA GLU A 104 -2.48 -1.34 -11.07
C GLU A 104 -1.44 -0.21 -11.11
N ALA A 105 -1.82 1.00 -11.54
CA ALA A 105 -0.92 2.16 -11.59
C ALA A 105 -0.42 2.62 -10.22
N LEU A 106 -1.18 2.33 -9.16
CA LEU A 106 -0.82 2.63 -7.77
C LEU A 106 -0.15 1.45 -7.06
N GLY A 107 -0.10 0.26 -7.66
CA GLY A 107 0.49 -0.94 -7.07
C GLY A 107 -0.32 -1.52 -5.91
N ILE A 108 -1.65 -1.39 -5.94
CA ILE A 108 -2.57 -1.82 -4.86
C ILE A 108 -3.63 -2.79 -5.38
N SER A 109 -4.30 -3.50 -4.47
CA SER A 109 -5.52 -4.24 -4.81
C SER A 109 -6.67 -3.30 -5.14
N ILE A 110 -7.51 -3.67 -6.11
CA ILE A 110 -8.76 -2.93 -6.41
C ILE A 110 -9.68 -2.83 -5.20
N GLU A 111 -9.65 -3.82 -4.31
CA GLU A 111 -10.47 -3.82 -3.09
C GLU A 111 -10.09 -2.66 -2.14
N ASN A 112 -8.88 -2.11 -2.28
CA ASN A 112 -8.45 -0.95 -1.51
C ASN A 112 -8.97 0.39 -2.06
N LEU A 113 -9.69 0.38 -3.19
CA LEU A 113 -10.32 1.56 -3.81
C LEU A 113 -11.84 1.60 -3.64
N ASP A 114 -12.45 0.53 -3.14
CA ASP A 114 -13.91 0.33 -3.06
C ASP A 114 -14.37 0.30 -1.60
N VAL A 115 -14.37 1.48 -0.96
CA VAL A 115 -14.88 1.68 0.42
C VAL A 115 -15.91 2.80 0.43
#